data_AF-A0A9J8AX69-F1
#
_entry.id   AF-A0A9J8AX69-F1
#
_cell.length_a   1.000
_cell.length_b   1.000
_cell.length_c   1.000
_cell.angle_alpha   90.00
_cell.angle_beta   90.00
_cell.angle_gamma   90.00
#
_symmetry.space_group_name_H-M   'P 1'
#
loop_
_entity.id
_entity.type
_entity.pdbx_description
1 polymer ?
#
loop_
_entity_poly.entity_id
_entity_poly.type
_entity_poly.pdbx_seq_one_letter_code
_entity_poly.pdbx_strand_id
1 'polypeptide(L)'
;MEPGARDATAGAPYVEASRVKKKNSKEDKQETLSPSEQTSAMKRLFGFEKEDISSWHRLVCLLNRPTDPASLGIFRFLFGMLMALDITQERGLSHLDYKYLDGAPVCRFPLFNFLKPLPMDWMFFVYFVMFLGAVGIMLGCFYRLACLMFISTYWYVFFLDKTTWNNHSYLYGLIGFQLTLMDANRYWSVDGLRKPRKRNAHVPLWNYTLLRTQIFIVYFIAGVKKLDADWVEGYSMKYLAHHWLFDPFKLILPVELISLMVVHGGGLILDLTAGYLLFFDATRPVAFFFVSYFHCMNSQLFSIGMFSYTMLATSPLFCYPDWPRRFFGRFPEFLQPILNRRPCWEEI
;
A
#
# COMPACT_ATOMS: atom_id res chain seq x y z
N MET A 1 -8.34 -2.17 94.09
CA MET A 1 -9.17 -1.39 93.17
C MET A 1 -10.03 -2.37 92.40
N GLU A 2 -11.29 -1.99 92.20
CA GLU A 2 -12.47 -2.82 91.95
C GLU A 2 -12.43 -3.77 90.73
N PRO A 3 -13.30 -4.81 90.70
CA PRO A 3 -13.36 -5.83 89.66
C PRO A 3 -14.56 -5.71 88.70
N GLY A 4 -14.47 -6.45 87.58
CA GLY A 4 -15.61 -7.06 86.86
C GLY A 4 -16.33 -6.17 85.83
N ALA A 5 -17.11 -6.68 84.86
CA ALA A 5 -17.36 -8.01 84.32
C ALA A 5 -18.40 -7.84 83.17
N ARG A 6 -18.29 -8.66 82.12
CA ARG A 6 -19.39 -9.30 81.32
C ARG A 6 -20.36 -8.50 80.44
N ASP A 7 -20.47 -9.02 79.20
CA ASP A 7 -21.65 -9.36 78.37
C ASP A 7 -22.99 -8.61 78.55
N ALA A 8 -23.60 -8.23 77.42
CA ALA A 8 -24.77 -8.93 76.84
C ALA A 8 -25.59 -8.04 75.87
N THR A 9 -25.79 -8.56 74.65
CA THR A 9 -27.03 -8.64 73.85
C THR A 9 -28.05 -7.49 73.70
N ALA A 10 -28.47 -7.35 72.43
CA ALA A 10 -29.85 -7.23 71.92
C ALA A 10 -30.52 -5.86 71.79
N GLY A 11 -31.20 -5.67 70.64
CA GLY A 11 -32.35 -4.78 70.52
C GLY A 11 -32.46 -4.03 69.20
N ALA A 12 -32.99 -4.66 68.15
CA ALA A 12 -33.80 -3.94 67.16
C ALA A 12 -35.22 -3.76 67.71
N PRO A 13 -35.99 -2.76 67.26
CA PRO A 13 -37.13 -3.14 66.43
C PRO A 13 -37.48 -2.16 65.28
N TYR A 14 -38.35 -2.72 64.46
CA TYR A 14 -38.97 -2.31 63.19
C TYR A 14 -40.21 -1.40 63.39
N VAL A 15 -40.93 -1.07 62.29
CA VAL A 15 -42.36 -0.63 62.16
C VAL A 15 -42.55 0.90 61.95
N GLU A 16 -43.34 1.48 61.01
CA GLU A 16 -44.24 1.02 59.92
C GLU A 16 -44.49 2.13 58.87
N ALA A 17 -45.09 1.72 57.75
CA ALA A 17 -45.60 2.54 56.66
C ALA A 17 -46.87 3.34 57.01
N SER A 18 -47.10 4.46 56.30
CA SER A 18 -48.44 5.02 56.12
C SER A 18 -48.62 5.65 54.72
N ARG A 19 -49.87 5.66 54.29
CA ARG A 19 -50.39 5.60 52.91
C ARG A 19 -50.93 6.97 52.44
N VAL A 20 -50.85 7.21 51.13
CA VAL A 20 -51.81 7.93 50.25
C VAL A 20 -51.79 9.47 50.20
N LYS A 21 -51.42 10.02 49.02
CA LYS A 21 -52.35 10.80 48.14
C LYS A 21 -51.75 11.05 46.74
N LYS A 22 -52.54 10.69 45.72
CA LYS A 22 -52.35 11.00 44.30
C LYS A 22 -52.11 12.50 44.07
N LYS A 23 -51.11 12.85 43.26
CA LYS A 23 -51.14 14.06 42.43
C LYS A 23 -50.55 13.74 41.07
N ASN A 24 -51.37 13.89 40.04
CA ASN A 24 -50.97 13.84 38.64
C ASN A 24 -49.98 14.97 38.37
N SER A 25 -48.81 14.65 37.83
CA SER A 25 -48.05 15.54 36.95
C SER A 25 -47.36 14.68 35.90
N LYS A 26 -47.83 14.84 34.66
CA LYS A 26 -47.14 14.42 33.45
C LYS A 26 -45.82 15.18 33.42
N GLU A 27 -44.68 14.49 33.45
CA GLU A 27 -43.40 15.06 33.03
C GLU A 27 -42.44 13.92 32.65
N ASP A 28 -42.01 13.98 31.40
CA ASP A 28 -40.83 13.39 30.77
C ASP A 28 -40.51 11.90 30.95
N LYS A 29 -41.15 11.11 30.08
CA LYS A 29 -40.48 9.97 29.46
C LYS A 29 -39.39 10.50 28.53
N GLN A 30 -38.18 10.68 29.04
CA GLN A 30 -36.99 10.77 28.21
C GLN A 30 -36.73 9.38 27.63
N GLU A 31 -37.19 9.19 26.39
CA GLU A 31 -36.80 8.06 25.55
C GLU A 31 -35.27 8.03 25.46
N THR A 32 -34.68 6.93 25.94
CA THR A 32 -33.33 6.49 25.58
C THR A 32 -33.30 6.22 24.07
N LEU A 33 -33.08 7.27 23.29
CA LEU A 33 -32.71 7.19 21.88
C LEU A 33 -31.20 6.94 21.79
N SER A 34 -30.83 5.73 21.38
CA SER A 34 -29.49 5.41 20.90
C SER A 34 -29.13 6.38 19.76
N PRO A 35 -27.97 7.08 19.79
CA PRO A 35 -27.55 7.83 18.63
C PRO A 35 -27.08 6.81 17.59
N SER A 36 -27.94 6.51 16.61
CA SER A 36 -27.46 6.09 15.31
C SER A 36 -26.58 7.22 14.80
N GLU A 37 -25.25 7.09 14.92
CA GLU A 37 -24.30 8.04 14.36
C GLU A 37 -24.61 8.18 12.87
N GLN A 38 -25.28 9.27 12.49
CA GLN A 38 -25.40 9.66 11.10
C GLN A 38 -24.00 10.05 10.63
N THR A 39 -23.23 9.06 10.20
CA THR A 39 -21.90 9.28 9.62
C THR A 39 -22.07 10.22 8.43
N SER A 40 -21.45 11.40 8.50
CA SER A 40 -21.46 12.38 7.42
C SER A 40 -21.09 11.73 6.08
N ALA A 41 -21.70 12.20 4.98
CA ALA A 41 -21.37 11.73 3.63
C ALA A 41 -19.85 11.83 3.36
N MET A 42 -19.19 12.84 3.92
CA MET A 42 -17.74 13.00 3.83
C MET A 42 -16.97 11.88 4.54
N LYS A 43 -17.37 11.53 5.77
CA LYS A 43 -16.79 10.41 6.51
C LYS A 43 -16.99 9.08 5.79
N ARG A 44 -18.16 8.89 5.16
CA ARG A 44 -18.47 7.70 4.37
C ARG A 44 -17.66 7.60 3.08
N LEU A 45 -17.41 8.71 2.40
CA LEU A 45 -16.73 8.74 1.10
C LEU A 45 -15.20 8.80 1.22
N PHE A 46 -14.68 9.54 2.20
CA PHE A 46 -13.26 9.84 2.35
C PHE A 46 -12.61 9.17 3.57
N GLY A 47 -13.40 8.68 4.53
CA GLY A 47 -12.88 8.06 5.76
C GLY A 47 -12.35 9.05 6.82
N PHE A 48 -12.57 10.35 6.61
CA PHE A 48 -12.26 11.45 7.52
C PHE A 48 -13.31 12.56 7.42
N GLU A 49 -13.38 13.42 8.42
CA GLU A 49 -14.29 14.58 8.49
C GLU A 49 -13.55 15.88 8.13
N LYS A 50 -14.29 16.94 7.76
CA LYS A 50 -13.68 18.24 7.40
C LYS A 50 -12.90 18.82 8.59
N GLU A 51 -13.42 18.57 9.77
CA GLU A 51 -12.88 18.91 11.07
C GLU A 51 -11.50 18.30 11.31
N ASP A 52 -11.19 17.15 10.71
CA ASP A 52 -9.89 16.47 10.89
C ASP A 52 -8.74 17.21 10.17
N ILE A 53 -9.05 17.98 9.13
CA ILE A 53 -8.06 18.74 8.34
C ILE A 53 -8.05 20.22 8.75
N SER A 54 -8.95 20.65 9.64
CA SER A 54 -9.10 22.07 10.00
C SER A 54 -7.92 22.65 10.78
N SER A 55 -7.06 21.81 11.36
CA SER A 55 -5.86 22.25 12.08
C SER A 55 -4.72 21.24 11.96
N TRP A 56 -3.48 21.72 12.09
CA TRP A 56 -2.29 20.88 12.05
C TRP A 56 -2.33 19.75 13.09
N HIS A 57 -2.77 20.06 14.31
CA HIS A 57 -2.86 19.07 15.38
C HIS A 57 -3.83 17.93 15.02
N ARG A 58 -5.01 18.26 14.49
CA ARG A 58 -6.00 17.26 14.09
C ARG A 58 -5.53 16.42 12.90
N LEU A 59 -4.85 17.05 11.94
CA LEU A 59 -4.24 16.34 10.82
C LEU A 59 -3.18 15.33 11.29
N VAL A 60 -2.31 15.73 12.24
CA VAL A 60 -1.31 14.84 12.83
C VAL A 60 -1.98 13.69 13.60
N CYS A 61 -3.06 13.96 14.34
CA CYS A 61 -3.84 12.93 15.03
C CYS A 61 -4.48 11.95 14.03
N LEU A 62 -5.08 12.45 12.94
CA LEU A 62 -5.66 11.63 11.87
C LEU A 62 -4.60 10.73 11.23
N LEU A 63 -3.44 11.30 10.87
CA LEU A 63 -2.35 10.57 10.23
C LEU A 63 -1.68 9.54 11.16
N ASN A 64 -1.73 9.73 12.47
CA ASN A 64 -1.24 8.75 13.46
C ASN A 64 -2.32 7.80 13.97
N ARG A 65 -3.55 7.86 13.43
CA ARG A 65 -4.63 6.94 13.80
C ARG A 65 -4.18 5.47 13.60
N PRO A 66 -4.33 4.61 14.62
CA PRO A 66 -4.05 3.19 14.50
C PRO A 66 -4.85 2.56 13.36
N THR A 67 -4.16 1.85 12.47
CA THR A 67 -4.73 1.22 11.28
C THR A 67 -4.22 -0.21 11.16
N ASP A 68 -5.05 -1.11 10.63
CA ASP A 68 -4.68 -2.52 10.46
C ASP A 68 -3.44 -2.66 9.55
N PRO A 69 -2.44 -3.49 9.93
CA PRO A 69 -1.20 -3.63 9.17
C PRO A 69 -1.28 -4.58 7.97
N ALA A 70 -2.41 -5.27 7.74
CA ALA A 70 -2.46 -6.41 6.84
C ALA A 70 -2.16 -6.03 5.39
N SER A 71 -2.88 -5.06 4.83
CA SER A 71 -2.68 -4.62 3.44
C SER A 71 -1.24 -4.15 3.18
N LEU A 72 -0.64 -3.40 4.12
CA LEU A 72 0.76 -2.96 4.03
C LEU A 72 1.73 -4.15 4.05
N GLY A 73 1.46 -5.17 4.87
CA GLY A 73 2.26 -6.39 4.92
C GLY A 73 2.20 -7.21 3.63
N ILE A 74 1.02 -7.33 3.00
CA ILE A 74 0.86 -7.97 1.68
C ILE A 74 1.60 -7.19 0.60
N PHE A 75 1.43 -5.86 0.56
CA PHE A 75 2.15 -5.01 -0.37
C PHE A 75 3.66 -5.18 -0.24
N ARG A 76 4.20 -5.14 0.98
CA ARG A 76 5.63 -5.38 1.25
C ARG A 76 6.08 -6.74 0.69
N PHE A 77 5.31 -7.80 0.94
CA PHE A 77 5.63 -9.14 0.43
C PHE A 77 5.71 -9.13 -1.11
N LEU A 78 4.67 -8.63 -1.78
CA LEU A 78 4.60 -8.59 -3.25
C LEU A 78 5.69 -7.71 -3.85
N PHE A 79 5.93 -6.52 -3.28
CA PHE A 79 6.99 -5.63 -3.73
C PHE A 79 8.37 -6.30 -3.60
N GLY A 80 8.68 -6.88 -2.45
CA GLY A 80 9.97 -7.57 -2.25
C GLY A 80 10.16 -8.74 -3.21
N MET A 81 9.10 -9.51 -3.48
CA MET A 81 9.11 -10.60 -4.46
C MET A 81 9.41 -10.09 -5.87
N LEU A 82 8.70 -9.03 -6.30
CA LEU A 82 8.91 -8.43 -7.61
C LEU A 82 10.31 -7.82 -7.73
N MET A 83 10.82 -7.18 -6.68
CA MET A 83 12.19 -6.65 -6.67
C MET A 83 13.24 -7.77 -6.74
N ALA A 84 13.02 -8.90 -6.06
CA ALA A 84 13.93 -10.05 -6.16
C ALA A 84 14.02 -10.56 -7.61
N LEU A 85 12.88 -10.67 -8.29
CA LEU A 85 12.84 -11.06 -9.71
C LEU A 85 13.46 -9.98 -10.62
N ASP A 86 13.12 -8.71 -10.39
CA ASP A 86 13.64 -7.55 -11.11
C ASP A 86 15.18 -7.44 -11.06
N ILE A 87 15.76 -7.70 -9.88
CA ILE A 87 17.21 -7.72 -9.69
C ILE A 87 17.86 -8.80 -10.57
N THR A 88 17.24 -9.98 -10.61
CA THR A 88 17.78 -11.12 -11.37
C THR A 88 17.67 -10.94 -12.88
N GLN A 89 16.55 -10.41 -13.36
CA GLN A 89 16.23 -10.33 -14.79
C GLN A 89 16.57 -8.94 -15.35
N GLU A 90 15.84 -7.91 -14.95
CA GLU A 90 15.90 -6.58 -15.57
C GLU A 90 17.17 -5.80 -15.20
N ARG A 91 17.57 -5.84 -13.93
CA ARG A 91 18.78 -5.13 -13.46
C ARG A 91 20.05 -5.90 -13.80
N GLY A 92 19.91 -7.13 -14.28
CA GLY A 92 20.97 -7.86 -14.95
C GLY A 92 21.98 -8.50 -14.03
N LEU A 93 21.57 -8.99 -12.86
CA LEU A 93 22.42 -9.92 -12.09
C LEU A 93 22.77 -11.16 -12.91
N SER A 94 21.86 -11.64 -13.76
CA SER A 94 22.09 -12.76 -14.69
C SER A 94 23.02 -12.42 -15.86
N HIS A 95 23.25 -11.13 -16.13
CA HIS A 95 24.04 -10.63 -17.26
C HIS A 95 25.10 -9.63 -16.79
N LEU A 96 25.65 -9.87 -15.59
CA LEU A 96 26.56 -8.94 -14.92
C LEU A 96 27.90 -8.82 -15.67
N ASP A 97 28.32 -9.91 -16.31
CA ASP A 97 29.48 -10.02 -17.18
C ASP A 97 29.39 -9.03 -18.36
N TYR A 98 28.27 -9.03 -19.09
CA TYR A 98 28.05 -8.07 -20.19
C TYR A 98 28.05 -6.61 -19.71
N LYS A 99 27.67 -6.38 -18.44
CA LYS A 99 27.55 -5.03 -17.88
C LYS A 99 28.81 -4.50 -17.25
N TYR A 100 29.69 -5.33 -16.70
CA TYR A 100 30.81 -4.89 -15.86
C TYR A 100 32.14 -5.62 -16.10
N LEU A 101 32.22 -6.55 -17.06
CA LEU A 101 33.50 -7.15 -17.46
C LEU A 101 34.44 -6.12 -18.08
N ASP A 102 35.72 -6.24 -17.77
CA ASP A 102 36.77 -5.43 -18.39
C ASP A 102 36.78 -5.66 -19.90
N GLY A 103 36.71 -4.58 -20.68
CA GLY A 103 36.58 -4.64 -22.14
C GLY A 103 35.14 -4.79 -22.65
N ALA A 104 34.13 -4.82 -21.78
CA ALA A 104 32.74 -4.79 -22.23
C ALA A 104 32.46 -3.51 -23.04
N PRO A 105 31.77 -3.59 -24.19
CA PRO A 105 31.54 -2.46 -25.10
C PRO A 105 30.41 -1.54 -24.58
N VAL A 106 30.50 -1.11 -23.32
CA VAL A 106 29.44 -0.35 -22.64
C VAL A 106 29.94 1.06 -22.34
N CYS A 107 29.33 2.04 -23.00
CA CYS A 107 29.53 3.45 -22.70
C CYS A 107 28.64 3.86 -21.52
N ARG A 108 29.25 4.17 -20.37
CA ARG A 108 28.53 4.50 -19.14
C ARG A 108 28.51 6.01 -18.92
N PHE A 109 27.37 6.53 -18.46
CA PHE A 109 27.21 7.94 -18.11
C PHE A 109 26.82 8.06 -16.63
N PRO A 110 27.79 8.06 -15.71
CA PRO A 110 27.47 8.14 -14.28
C PRO A 110 26.81 9.48 -13.94
N LEU A 111 25.94 9.49 -12.91
CA LEU A 111 25.38 10.73 -12.39
C LEU A 111 26.45 11.62 -11.77
N PHE A 112 27.34 11.00 -11.01
CA PHE A 112 28.44 11.67 -10.34
C PHE A 112 29.76 11.14 -10.89
N ASN A 113 30.64 12.03 -11.34
CA ASN A 113 31.91 11.65 -11.96
C ASN A 113 32.85 10.84 -11.04
N PHE A 114 32.68 10.95 -9.72
CA PHE A 114 33.45 10.18 -8.75
C PHE A 114 32.93 8.74 -8.59
N LEU A 115 31.69 8.46 -8.99
CA LEU A 115 31.08 7.16 -8.84
C LEU A 115 31.48 6.28 -10.02
N LYS A 116 32.19 5.18 -9.72
CA LYS A 116 32.64 4.20 -10.70
C LYS A 116 32.14 2.82 -10.30
N PRO A 117 31.89 1.93 -11.27
CA PRO A 117 31.63 0.54 -10.96
C PRO A 117 32.82 -0.05 -10.21
N LEU A 118 32.53 -0.87 -9.20
CA LEU A 118 33.55 -1.66 -8.55
C LEU A 118 34.06 -2.75 -9.50
N PRO A 119 35.20 -3.40 -9.21
CA PRO A 119 35.62 -4.60 -9.93
C PRO A 119 34.49 -5.64 -9.95
N MET A 120 34.45 -6.48 -10.99
CA MET A 120 33.34 -7.40 -11.24
C MET A 120 32.93 -8.22 -10.00
N ASP A 121 33.89 -8.81 -9.29
CA ASP A 121 33.61 -9.64 -8.10
C ASP A 121 32.86 -8.86 -7.01
N TRP A 122 33.21 -7.59 -6.84
CA TRP A 122 32.53 -6.69 -5.91
C TRP A 122 31.16 -6.26 -6.42
N MET A 123 30.97 -6.14 -7.74
CA MET A 123 29.64 -5.91 -8.31
C MET A 123 28.72 -7.11 -8.08
N PHE A 124 29.20 -8.34 -8.19
CA PHE A 124 28.42 -9.53 -7.80
C PHE A 124 28.01 -9.46 -6.34
N PHE A 125 28.92 -9.07 -5.45
CA PHE A 125 28.61 -8.89 -4.03
C PHE A 125 27.55 -7.81 -3.80
N VAL A 126 27.65 -6.64 -4.46
CA VAL A 126 26.65 -5.57 -4.38
C VAL A 126 25.26 -6.06 -4.79
N TYR A 127 25.16 -6.77 -5.92
CA TYR A 127 23.89 -7.31 -6.39
C TYR A 127 23.34 -8.41 -5.48
N PHE A 128 24.21 -9.24 -4.92
CA PHE A 128 23.82 -10.27 -3.96
C PHE A 128 23.25 -9.64 -2.68
N VAL A 129 23.89 -8.59 -2.15
CA VAL A 129 23.38 -7.82 -1.01
C VAL A 129 22.04 -7.16 -1.35
N MET A 130 21.90 -6.60 -2.55
CA MET A 130 20.64 -6.03 -3.04
C MET A 130 19.52 -7.08 -3.07
N PHE A 131 19.82 -8.27 -3.62
CA PHE A 131 18.88 -9.39 -3.71
C PHE A 131 18.47 -9.91 -2.33
N LEU A 132 19.42 -10.11 -1.42
CA LEU A 132 19.13 -10.48 -0.04
C LEU A 132 18.29 -9.41 0.67
N GLY A 133 18.55 -8.13 0.39
CA GLY A 133 17.71 -7.02 0.84
C GLY A 133 16.27 -7.14 0.35
N ALA A 134 16.06 -7.39 -0.94
CA ALA A 134 14.72 -7.59 -1.52
C ALA A 134 13.99 -8.80 -0.92
N VAL A 135 14.67 -9.94 -0.75
CA VAL A 135 14.12 -11.15 -0.10
C VAL A 135 13.83 -10.89 1.38
N GLY A 136 14.71 -10.17 2.09
CA GLY A 136 14.50 -9.75 3.47
C GLY A 136 13.29 -8.82 3.62
N ILE A 137 13.09 -7.90 2.68
CA ILE A 137 11.88 -7.08 2.57
C ILE A 137 10.67 -7.97 2.33
N MET A 138 10.72 -8.92 1.38
CA MET A 138 9.63 -9.85 1.05
C MET A 138 9.20 -10.71 2.24
N LEU A 139 10.14 -11.18 3.06
CA LEU A 139 9.85 -12.01 4.23
C LEU A 139 9.61 -11.18 5.50
N GLY A 140 9.94 -9.89 5.48
CA GLY A 140 9.91 -9.03 6.66
C GLY A 140 10.88 -9.52 7.73
N CYS A 141 12.03 -10.05 7.32
CA CYS A 141 13.08 -10.58 8.18
C CYS A 141 14.19 -9.53 8.34
N PHE A 142 14.52 -9.17 9.58
CA PHE A 142 15.44 -8.07 9.88
C PHE A 142 15.08 -6.81 9.09
N TYR A 143 13.78 -6.49 9.05
CA TYR A 143 13.18 -5.62 8.03
C TYR A 143 13.92 -4.29 7.80
N ARG A 144 14.30 -3.58 8.86
CA ARG A 144 15.01 -2.29 8.73
C ARG A 144 16.39 -2.46 8.10
N LEU A 145 17.11 -3.54 8.43
CA LEU A 145 18.39 -3.88 7.83
C LEU A 145 18.20 -4.30 6.36
N ALA A 146 17.20 -5.13 6.06
CA ALA A 146 16.89 -5.54 4.69
C ALA A 146 16.56 -4.34 3.79
N CYS A 147 15.78 -3.39 4.31
CA CYS A 147 15.51 -2.11 3.65
C CYS A 147 16.80 -1.31 3.39
N LEU A 148 17.70 -1.21 4.37
CA LEU A 148 18.98 -0.52 4.21
C LEU A 148 19.88 -1.20 3.17
N MET A 149 19.99 -2.52 3.23
CA MET A 149 20.73 -3.32 2.25
C MET A 149 20.22 -3.06 0.85
N PHE A 150 18.92 -3.21 0.63
CA PHE A 150 18.30 -2.96 -0.68
C PHE A 150 18.53 -1.53 -1.16
N ILE A 151 18.18 -0.51 -0.35
CA ILE A 151 18.15 0.87 -0.80
C ILE A 151 19.55 1.44 -1.09
N SER A 152 20.55 1.07 -0.28
CA SER A 152 21.92 1.53 -0.45
C SER A 152 22.54 0.98 -1.73
N THR A 153 22.40 -0.32 -1.98
CA THR A 153 22.90 -0.95 -3.21
C THR A 153 22.08 -0.54 -4.44
N TYR A 154 20.76 -0.39 -4.30
CA TYR A 154 19.88 -0.01 -5.41
C TYR A 154 20.22 1.38 -5.95
N TRP A 155 20.34 2.38 -5.08
CA TRP A 155 20.71 3.73 -5.52
C TRP A 155 22.15 3.81 -6.01
N TYR A 156 23.07 3.06 -5.40
CA TYR A 156 24.43 2.96 -5.93
C TYR A 156 24.41 2.49 -7.39
N VAL A 157 23.77 1.34 -7.67
CA VAL A 157 23.66 0.79 -9.04
C VAL A 157 22.92 1.76 -9.97
N PHE A 158 21.83 2.37 -9.51
CA PHE A 158 21.07 3.35 -10.29
C PHE A 158 21.94 4.54 -10.71
N PHE A 159 22.77 5.10 -9.82
CA PHE A 159 23.60 6.26 -10.13
C PHE A 159 24.83 5.97 -11.01
N LEU A 160 25.19 4.70 -11.20
CA LEU A 160 26.32 4.32 -12.04
C LEU A 160 26.12 4.59 -13.53
N ASP A 161 24.87 4.58 -14.03
CA ASP A 161 24.63 4.74 -15.47
C ASP A 161 23.26 5.31 -15.83
N LYS A 162 23.25 6.55 -16.32
CA LYS A 162 22.05 7.27 -16.80
C LYS A 162 21.38 6.61 -18.01
N THR A 163 22.10 5.83 -18.80
CA THR A 163 21.54 5.22 -20.02
C THR A 163 20.44 4.19 -19.71
N THR A 164 20.47 3.65 -18.49
CA THR A 164 19.50 2.65 -18.01
C THR A 164 18.35 3.28 -17.21
N TRP A 165 18.31 4.61 -17.11
CA TRP A 165 17.32 5.31 -16.31
C TRP A 165 15.94 5.28 -16.95
N ASN A 166 14.97 5.00 -16.09
CA ASN A 166 13.57 4.90 -16.41
C ASN A 166 12.79 5.37 -15.18
N ASN A 167 11.69 6.08 -15.40
CA ASN A 167 10.77 6.54 -14.35
C ASN A 167 10.30 5.39 -13.44
N HIS A 168 10.14 4.17 -13.96
CA HIS A 168 9.74 2.99 -13.17
C HIS A 168 10.86 2.56 -12.22
N SER A 169 12.10 2.52 -12.70
CA SER A 169 13.27 2.22 -11.88
C SER A 169 13.44 3.26 -10.77
N TYR A 170 13.17 4.54 -11.07
CA TYR A 170 13.16 5.59 -10.06
C TYR A 170 12.06 5.37 -9.01
N LEU A 171 10.83 5.02 -9.44
CA LEU A 171 9.71 4.70 -8.55
C LEU A 171 10.04 3.58 -7.57
N TYR A 172 10.72 2.51 -7.99
CA TYR A 172 11.08 1.41 -7.07
C TYR A 172 12.06 1.86 -6.00
N GLY A 173 13.02 2.72 -6.36
CA GLY A 173 13.91 3.36 -5.39
C GLY A 173 13.13 4.22 -4.39
N LEU A 174 12.16 5.01 -4.85
CA LEU A 174 11.30 5.80 -3.96
C LEU A 174 10.46 4.93 -3.02
N ILE A 175 9.82 3.87 -3.53
CA ILE A 175 9.04 2.93 -2.71
C ILE A 175 9.95 2.22 -1.71
N GLY A 176 11.12 1.75 -2.14
CA GLY A 176 12.12 1.13 -1.27
C GLY A 176 12.55 2.08 -0.14
N PHE A 177 12.79 3.35 -0.46
CA PHE A 177 13.10 4.38 0.53
C PHE A 177 11.93 4.61 1.50
N GLN A 178 10.70 4.75 0.99
CA GLN A 178 9.52 4.93 1.83
C GLN A 178 9.30 3.74 2.79
N LEU A 179 9.50 2.51 2.32
CA LEU A 179 9.45 1.31 3.15
C LEU A 179 10.47 1.37 4.30
N THR A 180 11.65 1.97 4.10
CA THR A 180 12.64 2.12 5.19
C THR A 180 12.11 2.92 6.37
N LEU A 181 11.16 3.84 6.14
CA LEU A 181 10.54 4.69 7.15
C LEU A 181 9.33 4.02 7.80
N MET A 182 8.60 3.20 7.05
CA MET A 182 7.34 2.56 7.48
C MET A 182 7.56 1.32 8.35
N ASP A 183 6.50 0.92 9.06
CA ASP A 183 6.44 -0.32 9.85
C ASP A 183 5.73 -1.45 9.09
N ALA A 184 6.20 -1.79 7.88
CA ALA A 184 5.57 -2.85 7.07
C ALA A 184 5.86 -4.28 7.57
N ASN A 185 6.66 -4.42 8.64
CA ASN A 185 6.98 -5.70 9.28
C ASN A 185 6.00 -6.11 10.39
N ARG A 186 4.84 -5.45 10.52
CA ARG A 186 3.85 -5.82 11.56
C ARG A 186 2.89 -6.93 11.12
N TYR A 187 2.80 -7.23 9.82
CA TYR A 187 1.96 -8.31 9.30
C TYR A 187 2.73 -9.22 8.34
N TRP A 188 2.44 -10.53 8.40
CA TRP A 188 3.07 -11.58 7.58
C TRP A 188 4.60 -11.48 7.49
N SER A 189 5.25 -11.31 8.64
CA SER A 189 6.69 -11.08 8.72
C SER A 189 7.37 -12.09 9.65
N VAL A 190 8.60 -12.48 9.30
CA VAL A 190 9.47 -13.27 10.19
C VAL A 190 9.80 -12.49 11.47
N ASP A 191 9.96 -11.17 11.38
CA ASP A 191 10.13 -10.29 12.55
C ASP A 191 8.99 -10.42 13.57
N GLY A 192 7.74 -10.51 13.10
CA GLY A 192 6.56 -10.69 13.94
C GLY A 192 6.49 -12.09 14.56
N LEU A 193 6.97 -13.11 13.86
CA LEU A 193 7.10 -14.46 14.41
C LEU A 193 8.16 -14.52 15.53
N ARG A 194 9.28 -13.81 15.37
CA ARG A 194 10.37 -13.75 16.37
C ARG A 194 10.03 -12.85 17.56
N LYS A 195 9.29 -11.76 17.36
CA LYS A 195 8.95 -10.78 18.39
C LYS A 195 7.43 -10.56 18.44
N PRO A 196 6.71 -11.22 19.37
CA PRO A 196 5.25 -11.15 19.47
C PRO A 196 4.70 -9.72 19.53
N ARG A 197 5.39 -8.79 20.20
CA ARG A 197 5.00 -7.36 20.28
C ARG A 197 4.87 -6.66 18.91
N LYS A 198 5.60 -7.11 17.88
CA LYS A 198 5.48 -6.56 16.52
C LYS A 198 4.31 -7.17 15.75
N ARG A 199 3.90 -8.38 16.10
CA ARG A 199 2.97 -9.19 15.34
C ARG A 199 1.56 -8.60 15.41
N ASN A 200 0.94 -8.37 14.27
CA ASN A 200 -0.39 -7.77 14.14
C ASN A 200 -0.53 -6.43 14.88
N ALA A 201 0.58 -5.73 15.18
CA ALA A 201 0.53 -4.42 15.79
C ALA A 201 0.03 -3.39 14.77
N HIS A 202 -0.80 -2.47 15.21
CA HIS A 202 -1.31 -1.39 14.36
C HIS A 202 -0.17 -0.55 13.80
N VAL A 203 -0.40 -0.02 12.60
CA VAL A 203 0.46 0.97 11.95
C VAL A 203 -0.28 2.30 11.84
N PRO A 204 0.42 3.44 11.88
CA PRO A 204 -0.22 4.73 11.69
C PRO A 204 -0.72 4.89 10.24
N LEU A 205 -1.83 5.61 10.07
CA LEU A 205 -2.48 5.83 8.77
C LEU A 205 -1.55 6.45 7.72
N TRP A 206 -0.58 7.28 8.13
CA TRP A 206 0.35 7.94 7.20
C TRP A 206 1.16 6.95 6.36
N ASN A 207 1.41 5.72 6.83
CA ASN A 207 2.08 4.69 6.04
C ASN A 207 1.33 4.41 4.73
N TYR A 208 0.00 4.33 4.81
CA TYR A 208 -0.86 4.12 3.65
C TYR A 208 -1.01 5.39 2.83
N THR A 209 -1.20 6.55 3.49
CA THR A 209 -1.33 7.83 2.80
C THR A 209 -0.14 8.12 1.92
N LEU A 210 1.09 7.94 2.43
CA LEU A 210 2.31 8.21 1.67
C LEU A 210 2.45 7.33 0.43
N LEU A 211 2.21 6.01 0.55
CA LEU A 211 2.25 5.09 -0.60
C LEU A 211 1.15 5.41 -1.61
N ARG A 212 -0.09 5.63 -1.15
CA ARG A 212 -1.22 5.95 -2.04
C ARG A 212 -0.98 7.25 -2.79
N THR A 213 -0.44 8.28 -2.12
CA THR A 213 -0.05 9.54 -2.77
C THR A 213 1.06 9.32 -3.79
N GLN A 214 2.09 8.51 -3.48
CA GLN A 214 3.14 8.18 -4.43
C GLN A 214 2.57 7.54 -5.71
N ILE A 215 1.66 6.58 -5.57
CA ILE A 215 1.01 5.92 -6.71
C ILE A 215 0.07 6.86 -7.45
N PHE A 216 -0.67 7.71 -6.74
CA PHE A 216 -1.50 8.76 -7.33
C PHE A 216 -0.67 9.69 -8.23
N ILE A 217 0.49 10.15 -7.74
CA ILE A 217 1.39 11.03 -8.50
C ILE A 217 1.83 10.36 -9.79
N VAL A 218 2.16 9.07 -9.77
CA VAL A 218 2.57 8.33 -10.98
C VAL A 218 1.49 8.38 -12.05
N TYR A 219 0.24 8.04 -11.71
CA TYR A 219 -0.87 8.10 -12.67
C TYR A 219 -1.12 9.53 -13.14
N PHE A 220 -1.29 10.46 -12.20
CA PHE A 220 -1.69 11.81 -12.52
C PHE A 220 -0.67 12.53 -13.40
N ILE A 221 0.62 12.43 -13.06
CA ILE A 221 1.69 13.05 -13.87
C ILE A 221 1.86 12.34 -15.22
N ALA A 222 1.65 11.02 -15.30
CA ALA A 222 1.62 10.32 -16.59
C ALA A 222 0.47 10.83 -17.49
N GLY A 223 -0.69 11.13 -16.91
CA GLY A 223 -1.82 11.73 -17.60
C GLY A 223 -1.54 13.17 -18.04
N VAL A 224 -0.96 13.99 -17.17
CA VAL A 224 -0.55 15.37 -17.51
C VAL A 224 0.46 15.38 -18.65
N LYS A 225 1.42 14.44 -18.67
CA LYS A 225 2.40 14.29 -19.76
C LYS A 225 1.72 13.95 -21.10
N LYS A 226 0.58 13.26 -21.07
CA LYS A 226 -0.21 12.87 -22.25
C LYS A 226 -1.14 13.98 -22.78
N LEU A 227 -1.17 15.15 -22.14
CA LEU A 227 -1.86 16.33 -22.68
C LEU A 227 -1.10 17.03 -23.81
N ASP A 228 0.13 16.59 -24.08
CA ASP A 228 0.92 17.08 -25.20
C ASP A 228 0.25 16.78 -26.54
N ALA A 229 0.45 17.67 -27.52
CA ALA A 229 -0.15 17.60 -28.84
C ALA A 229 0.15 16.26 -29.54
N ASP A 230 1.38 15.75 -29.41
CA ASP A 230 1.77 14.50 -30.06
C ASP A 230 0.95 13.30 -29.57
N TRP A 231 0.50 13.33 -28.30
CA TRP A 231 -0.35 12.27 -27.76
C TRP A 231 -1.82 12.52 -28.10
N VAL A 232 -2.32 13.74 -27.89
CA VAL A 232 -3.75 14.06 -28.09
C VAL A 232 -4.16 13.91 -29.56
N GLU A 233 -3.28 14.26 -30.49
CA GLU A 233 -3.52 14.12 -31.94
C GLU A 233 -3.26 12.69 -32.47
N GLY A 234 -2.81 11.78 -31.60
CA GLY A 234 -2.58 10.37 -31.96
C GLY A 234 -1.34 10.12 -32.82
N TYR A 235 -0.36 11.02 -32.77
CA TYR A 235 0.89 10.91 -33.49
C TYR A 235 1.85 9.93 -32.80
N SER A 236 2.03 10.08 -31.49
CA SER A 236 2.78 9.14 -30.65
C SER A 236 2.19 7.74 -30.76
N MET A 237 2.98 6.67 -30.79
CA MET A 237 2.47 5.29 -30.73
C MET A 237 1.33 4.95 -31.73
N LYS A 238 1.22 5.65 -32.87
CA LYS A 238 0.11 5.51 -33.84
C LYS A 238 -0.12 4.08 -34.31
N TYR A 239 0.95 3.30 -34.42
CA TYR A 239 0.88 1.90 -34.87
C TYR A 239 0.39 0.92 -33.80
N LEU A 240 0.28 1.33 -32.54
CA LEU A 240 -0.09 0.44 -31.44
C LEU A 240 -1.47 -0.20 -31.63
N ALA A 241 -2.41 0.53 -32.23
CA ALA A 241 -3.75 0.03 -32.55
C ALA A 241 -3.76 -1.13 -33.57
N HIS A 242 -2.65 -1.39 -34.27
CA HIS A 242 -2.53 -2.54 -35.17
C HIS A 242 -2.24 -3.84 -34.42
N HIS A 243 -1.80 -3.77 -33.16
CA HIS A 243 -1.52 -4.95 -32.35
C HIS A 243 -2.79 -5.81 -32.15
N TRP A 244 -2.61 -7.14 -32.06
CA TRP A 244 -3.73 -8.11 -31.98
C TRP A 244 -4.63 -7.90 -30.76
N LEU A 245 -4.08 -7.31 -29.69
CA LEU A 245 -4.85 -6.94 -28.49
C LEU A 245 -6.03 -5.99 -28.79
N PHE A 246 -5.97 -5.25 -29.89
CA PHE A 246 -7.03 -4.34 -30.31
C PHE A 246 -8.00 -4.96 -31.32
N ASP A 247 -7.80 -6.21 -31.75
CA ASP A 247 -8.67 -6.89 -32.72
C ASP A 247 -10.16 -6.91 -32.33
N PRO A 248 -10.55 -7.08 -31.05
CA PRO A 248 -11.95 -6.98 -30.66
C PRO A 248 -12.58 -5.62 -31.02
N PHE A 249 -11.81 -4.53 -30.97
CA PHE A 249 -12.30 -3.20 -31.35
C PHE A 249 -12.36 -3.03 -32.88
N LYS A 250 -11.49 -3.72 -33.64
CA LYS A 250 -11.45 -3.68 -35.11
C LYS A 250 -12.70 -4.26 -35.77
N LEU A 251 -13.49 -5.04 -35.02
CA LEU A 251 -14.80 -5.54 -35.47
C LEU A 251 -15.84 -4.42 -35.62
N ILE A 252 -15.66 -3.30 -34.92
CA ILE A 252 -16.67 -2.24 -34.78
C ILE A 252 -16.12 -0.88 -35.25
N LEU A 253 -14.81 -0.65 -35.11
CA LEU A 253 -14.18 0.64 -35.38
C LEU A 253 -13.01 0.50 -36.38
N PRO A 254 -12.79 1.51 -37.25
CA PRO A 254 -11.59 1.58 -38.06
C PRO A 254 -10.35 1.79 -37.18
N VAL A 255 -9.18 1.31 -37.65
CA VAL A 255 -7.93 1.30 -36.86
C VAL A 255 -7.50 2.70 -36.43
N GLU A 256 -7.75 3.71 -37.27
CA GLU A 256 -7.45 5.11 -36.97
C GLU A 256 -8.27 5.60 -35.77
N LEU A 257 -9.56 5.22 -35.69
CA LEU A 257 -10.41 5.62 -34.57
C LEU A 257 -10.09 4.82 -33.30
N ILE A 258 -9.66 3.57 -33.43
CA ILE A 258 -9.12 2.79 -32.30
C ILE A 258 -7.88 3.47 -31.74
N SER A 259 -6.96 3.89 -32.62
CA SER A 259 -5.77 4.65 -32.21
C SER A 259 -6.18 5.91 -31.45
N LEU A 260 -7.03 6.75 -32.03
CA LEU A 260 -7.39 8.03 -31.41
C LEU A 260 -8.22 7.87 -30.13
N MET A 261 -9.28 7.06 -30.13
CA MET A 261 -10.22 6.99 -29.01
C MET A 261 -9.77 6.01 -27.93
N VAL A 262 -9.30 4.81 -28.29
CA VAL A 262 -9.00 3.75 -27.33
C VAL A 262 -7.58 3.90 -26.80
N VAL A 263 -6.59 4.02 -27.68
CA VAL A 263 -5.18 4.13 -27.26
C VAL A 263 -4.91 5.50 -26.64
N HIS A 264 -5.15 6.57 -27.39
CA HIS A 264 -4.78 7.92 -26.97
C HIS A 264 -5.77 8.51 -25.97
N GLY A 265 -7.06 8.56 -26.34
CA GLY A 265 -8.13 9.06 -25.48
C GLY A 265 -8.28 8.23 -24.21
N GLY A 266 -8.41 6.91 -24.35
CA GLY A 266 -8.54 5.97 -23.23
C GLY A 266 -7.32 6.00 -22.31
N GLY A 267 -6.10 5.96 -22.85
CA GLY A 267 -4.87 6.06 -22.06
C GLY A 267 -4.74 7.38 -21.30
N LEU A 268 -5.08 8.51 -21.94
CA LEU A 268 -5.06 9.83 -21.31
C LEU A 268 -6.09 9.94 -20.17
N ILE A 269 -7.35 9.59 -20.44
CA ILE A 269 -8.43 9.67 -19.46
C ILE A 269 -8.14 8.76 -18.28
N LEU A 270 -7.70 7.53 -18.54
CA LEU A 270 -7.38 6.58 -17.49
C LEU A 270 -6.27 7.13 -16.59
N ASP A 271 -5.16 7.62 -17.14
CA ASP A 271 -4.06 8.11 -16.30
C ASP A 271 -4.43 9.35 -15.48
N LEU A 272 -5.20 10.30 -16.05
CA LEU A 272 -5.68 11.47 -15.32
C LEU A 272 -6.67 11.13 -14.20
N THR A 273 -7.46 10.06 -14.36
CA THR A 273 -8.56 9.74 -13.45
C THR A 273 -8.27 8.57 -12.51
N ALA A 274 -7.36 7.65 -12.84
CA ALA A 274 -7.12 6.40 -12.10
C ALA A 274 -6.82 6.65 -10.62
N GLY A 275 -5.97 7.63 -10.32
CA GLY A 275 -5.65 7.99 -8.94
C GLY A 275 -6.89 8.41 -8.13
N TYR A 276 -7.78 9.21 -8.72
CA TYR A 276 -9.04 9.61 -8.09
C TYR A 276 -10.00 8.42 -7.96
N LEU A 277 -10.17 7.65 -9.03
CA LEU A 277 -11.10 6.53 -9.07
C LEU A 277 -10.72 5.40 -8.09
N LEU A 278 -9.42 5.17 -7.86
CA LEU A 278 -8.96 4.19 -6.87
C LEU A 278 -9.22 4.65 -5.43
N PHE A 279 -9.24 5.95 -5.19
CA PHE A 279 -9.37 6.51 -3.84
C PHE A 279 -10.78 6.34 -3.28
N PHE A 280 -11.82 6.59 -4.09
CA PHE A 280 -13.21 6.52 -3.65
C PHE A 280 -13.75 5.10 -3.63
N ASP A 281 -14.37 4.71 -2.51
CA ASP A 281 -14.94 3.37 -2.33
C ASP A 281 -15.94 2.98 -3.45
N ALA A 282 -16.75 3.94 -3.91
CA ALA A 282 -17.79 3.71 -4.92
C ALA A 282 -17.22 3.44 -6.33
N THR A 283 -16.12 4.10 -6.71
CA THR A 283 -15.52 3.97 -8.04
C THR A 283 -14.37 2.98 -8.07
N ARG A 284 -13.82 2.59 -6.91
CA ARG A 284 -12.67 1.69 -6.80
C ARG A 284 -12.84 0.37 -7.57
N PRO A 285 -13.97 -0.37 -7.51
CA PRO A 285 -14.09 -1.61 -8.26
C PRO A 285 -13.95 -1.42 -9.78
N VAL A 286 -14.52 -0.33 -10.31
CA VAL A 286 -14.41 0.05 -11.72
C VAL A 286 -12.96 0.43 -12.05
N ALA A 287 -12.32 1.21 -11.18
CA ALA A 287 -10.91 1.57 -11.31
C ALA A 287 -10.01 0.34 -11.35
N PHE A 288 -10.23 -0.63 -10.47
CA PHE A 288 -9.48 -1.88 -10.42
C PHE A 288 -9.56 -2.65 -11.74
N PHE A 289 -10.75 -2.74 -12.34
CA PHE A 289 -10.92 -3.39 -13.62
C PHE A 289 -10.08 -2.70 -14.71
N PHE A 290 -10.26 -1.40 -14.91
CA PHE A 290 -9.56 -0.67 -15.98
C PHE A 290 -8.06 -0.55 -15.75
N VAL A 291 -7.62 -0.28 -14.52
CA VAL A 291 -6.20 -0.20 -14.18
C VAL A 291 -5.53 -1.56 -14.34
N SER A 292 -6.18 -2.65 -13.92
CA SER A 292 -5.61 -3.98 -14.07
C SER A 292 -5.51 -4.36 -15.54
N TYR A 293 -6.58 -4.12 -16.30
CA TYR A 293 -6.60 -4.34 -17.74
C TYR A 293 -5.50 -3.55 -18.46
N PHE A 294 -5.34 -2.26 -18.14
CA PHE A 294 -4.30 -1.40 -18.70
C PHE A 294 -2.88 -1.91 -18.41
N HIS A 295 -2.59 -2.31 -17.17
CA HIS A 295 -1.27 -2.84 -16.83
C HIS A 295 -1.01 -4.21 -17.46
N CYS A 296 -2.02 -5.07 -17.53
CA CYS A 296 -1.93 -6.33 -18.27
C CYS A 296 -1.64 -6.08 -19.75
N MET A 297 -2.34 -5.16 -20.41
CA MET A 297 -2.04 -4.77 -21.79
C MET A 297 -0.62 -4.23 -21.94
N ASN A 298 -0.20 -3.31 -21.07
CA ASN A 298 1.15 -2.74 -21.12
C ASN A 298 2.24 -3.81 -20.95
N SER A 299 1.99 -4.85 -20.15
CA SER A 299 2.94 -5.96 -19.99
C SER A 299 3.18 -6.76 -21.27
N GLN A 300 2.21 -6.72 -22.21
CA GLN A 300 2.29 -7.42 -23.49
C GLN A 300 2.74 -6.49 -24.62
N LEU A 301 2.34 -5.22 -24.55
CA LEU A 301 2.64 -4.21 -25.58
C LEU A 301 4.05 -3.64 -25.46
N PHE A 302 4.58 -3.54 -24.24
CA PHE A 302 5.82 -2.83 -23.99
C PHE A 302 6.79 -3.67 -23.15
N SER A 303 8.07 -3.64 -23.54
CA SER A 303 9.17 -4.20 -22.75
C SER A 303 9.64 -3.20 -21.69
N ILE A 304 8.77 -2.89 -20.72
CA ILE A 304 9.01 -1.91 -19.63
C ILE A 304 9.36 -2.58 -18.28
N GLY A 305 9.82 -3.82 -18.34
CA GLY A 305 10.22 -4.63 -17.19
C GLY A 305 9.09 -4.89 -16.20
N MET A 306 9.43 -4.91 -14.90
CA MET A 306 8.50 -5.26 -13.83
C MET A 306 7.41 -4.22 -13.52
N PHE A 307 7.28 -3.16 -14.31
CA PHE A 307 6.41 -2.03 -13.98
C PHE A 307 4.96 -2.42 -13.88
N SER A 308 4.41 -3.07 -14.90
CA SER A 308 3.02 -3.50 -14.92
C SER A 308 2.67 -4.36 -13.69
N TYR A 309 3.53 -5.33 -13.37
CA TYR A 309 3.32 -6.22 -12.22
C TYR A 309 3.44 -5.48 -10.88
N THR A 310 4.37 -4.52 -10.78
CA THR A 310 4.52 -3.69 -9.58
C THR A 310 3.30 -2.80 -9.37
N MET A 311 2.78 -2.19 -10.43
CA MET A 311 1.58 -1.36 -10.34
C MET A 311 0.35 -2.19 -9.96
N LEU A 312 0.19 -3.39 -10.52
CA LEU A 312 -0.84 -4.35 -10.09
C LEU A 312 -0.72 -4.71 -8.60
N ALA A 313 0.51 -4.94 -8.12
CA ALA A 313 0.76 -5.22 -6.70
C ALA A 313 0.46 -4.03 -5.78
N THR A 314 0.46 -2.80 -6.30
CA THR A 314 0.11 -1.60 -5.52
C THR A 314 -1.40 -1.35 -5.44
N SER A 315 -2.21 -1.83 -6.39
CA SER A 315 -3.65 -1.56 -6.42
C SER A 315 -4.36 -1.96 -5.11
N PRO A 316 -4.09 -3.13 -4.49
CA PRO A 316 -4.69 -3.51 -3.20
C PRO A 316 -4.42 -2.54 -2.04
N LEU A 317 -3.40 -1.67 -2.13
CA LEU A 317 -3.18 -0.63 -1.12
C LEU A 317 -4.35 0.35 -1.03
N PHE A 318 -5.11 0.54 -2.09
CA PHE A 318 -6.27 1.44 -2.11
C PHE A 318 -7.51 0.84 -1.44
N CYS A 319 -7.56 -0.49 -1.26
CA CYS A 319 -8.63 -1.15 -0.52
C CYS A 319 -8.58 -0.86 0.99
N TYR A 320 -9.62 -1.30 1.71
CA TYR A 320 -9.64 -1.24 3.17
C TYR A 320 -8.42 -1.97 3.77
N PRO A 321 -7.71 -1.40 4.76
CA PRO A 321 -6.46 -1.97 5.29
C PRO A 321 -6.56 -3.42 5.79
N ASP A 322 -7.74 -3.86 6.22
CA ASP A 322 -8.05 -5.20 6.73
C ASP A 322 -8.55 -6.18 5.64
N TRP A 323 -8.57 -5.77 4.36
CA TRP A 323 -9.01 -6.63 3.25
C TRP A 323 -8.34 -8.02 3.24
N PRO A 324 -7.03 -8.20 3.54
CA PRO A 324 -6.41 -9.52 3.51
C PRO A 324 -7.02 -10.44 4.56
N ARG A 325 -7.34 -9.92 5.75
CA ARG A 325 -7.98 -10.70 6.81
C ARG A 325 -9.36 -11.19 6.40
N ARG A 326 -10.15 -10.31 5.78
CA ARG A 326 -11.48 -10.67 5.26
C ARG A 326 -11.40 -11.69 4.13
N PHE A 327 -10.40 -11.55 3.26
CA PHE A 327 -10.18 -12.45 2.14
C PHE A 327 -9.76 -13.84 2.62
N PHE A 328 -8.72 -13.92 3.47
CA PHE A 328 -8.22 -15.18 4.00
C PHE A 328 -9.12 -15.81 5.07
N GLY A 329 -10.00 -15.04 5.72
CA GLY A 329 -11.00 -15.57 6.65
C GLY A 329 -12.01 -16.52 6.00
N ARG A 330 -12.12 -16.51 4.66
CA ARG A 330 -12.97 -17.42 3.89
C ARG A 330 -12.29 -18.76 3.55
N PHE A 331 -11.00 -18.91 3.87
CA PHE A 331 -10.25 -20.11 3.58
C PHE A 331 -10.51 -21.21 4.64
N PRO A 332 -10.34 -22.49 4.27
CA PRO A 332 -10.50 -23.62 5.19
C PRO A 332 -9.69 -23.47 6.50
N GLU A 333 -10.22 -24.00 7.60
CA GLU A 333 -9.66 -23.83 8.95
C GLU A 333 -8.19 -24.25 9.07
N PHE A 334 -7.77 -25.30 8.36
CA PHE A 334 -6.37 -25.77 8.41
C PHE A 334 -5.35 -24.74 7.85
N LEU A 335 -5.79 -23.80 7.01
CA LEU A 335 -4.95 -22.71 6.49
C LEU A 335 -4.98 -21.45 7.36
N GLN A 336 -5.99 -21.29 8.24
CA GLN A 336 -6.14 -20.09 9.06
C GLN A 336 -4.96 -19.83 10.03
N PRO A 337 -4.31 -20.85 10.65
CA PRO A 337 -3.13 -20.62 11.48
C PRO A 337 -1.96 -19.97 10.74
N ILE A 338 -1.92 -20.06 9.40
CA ILE A 338 -0.88 -19.45 8.58
C ILE A 338 -1.39 -18.10 8.03
N LEU A 339 -2.61 -18.08 7.50
CA LEU A 339 -3.12 -16.95 6.73
C LEU A 339 -3.79 -15.85 7.59
N ASN A 340 -4.44 -16.22 8.70
CA ASN A 340 -5.31 -15.32 9.46
C ASN A 340 -5.16 -15.46 10.98
N ARG A 341 -3.91 -15.44 11.50
CA ARG A 341 -3.72 -15.36 12.96
C ARG A 341 -4.26 -14.03 13.48
N ARG A 342 -5.24 -14.11 14.36
CA ARG A 342 -5.92 -12.97 15.02
C ARG A 342 -4.91 -12.06 15.75
N PRO A 343 -5.28 -10.80 16.01
CA PRO A 343 -4.45 -9.90 16.82
C PRO A 343 -4.22 -10.49 18.21
N CYS A 344 -3.03 -10.29 18.77
CA CYS A 344 -2.65 -10.78 20.11
C CYS A 344 -3.57 -10.23 21.24
N TRP A 345 -4.35 -9.18 20.96
CA TRP A 345 -5.26 -8.54 21.92
C TRP A 345 -6.62 -9.22 22.03
N GLU A 346 -6.96 -10.16 21.13
CA GLU A 346 -8.18 -10.98 21.24
C GLU A 346 -7.94 -12.28 22.03
N GLU A 347 -6.69 -12.56 22.43
CA GLU A 347 -6.29 -13.76 23.16
C GLU A 347 -6.03 -13.49 24.67
N ILE A 348 -6.40 -12.31 25.17
CA ILE A 348 -6.40 -11.91 26.60
C ILE A 348 -7.83 -11.51 26.94
#